data_AF-A0A6A9SW64-F1
#
_entry.id   AF-A0A6A9SW64-F1
#
_cell.length_a   1.000
_cell.length_b   1.000
_cell.length_c   1.000
_cell.angle_alpha   90.00
_cell.angle_beta   90.00
_cell.angle_gamma   90.00
#
_symmetry.space_group_name_H-M   'P 1'
#
loop_
_entity.id
_entity.type
_entity.pdbx_description
1 polymer ?
#
loop_
_entity_poly.entity_id
_entity_poly.type
_entity_poly.pdbx_seq_one_letter_code
_entity_poly.pdbx_strand_id
1 'polypeptide(L)'
;MLPWAPGPLKNGWVLESWDSDTARALNQLAAWVCASGSIHEDFAVHFVVEPDLEDWFQELTGGVGITVRQTRTNSDRPPEYTPTEHQTVLGRVLHTWTGVQGDKSTLATQFPRYLEFAPDDIATAFAQAYVRLRATPTERYDGQAVQLQEHRSKSYYRDLRTLLERVVADDSEIRGTGFPVYIVGDAAQQLYFGVGTDES
;
A
#
# COMPACT_ATOMS: atom_id res chain seq x y z
N MET A 1 -27.45 -18.73 18.48
CA MET A 1 -27.65 -18.18 17.11
C MET A 1 -26.55 -17.15 16.92
N LEU A 2 -25.48 -17.50 16.21
CA LEU A 2 -24.38 -16.55 15.94
C LEU A 2 -24.92 -15.51 14.94
N PRO A 3 -24.73 -14.20 15.18
CA PRO A 3 -25.13 -13.20 14.21
C PRO A 3 -24.34 -13.43 12.91
N TRP A 4 -25.04 -13.44 11.78
CA TRP A 4 -24.43 -13.35 10.46
C TRP A 4 -23.56 -12.09 10.44
N ALA A 5 -22.25 -12.28 10.48
CA ALA A 5 -21.30 -11.19 10.35
C ALA A 5 -21.38 -10.65 8.91
N PRO A 6 -21.37 -9.32 8.69
CA PRO A 6 -21.54 -8.73 7.37
C PRO A 6 -20.45 -9.22 6.39
N GLY A 7 -20.88 -9.84 5.28
CA GLY A 7 -19.98 -10.37 4.26
C GLY A 7 -19.39 -9.27 3.36
N PRO A 8 -18.48 -9.63 2.43
CA PRO A 8 -17.74 -8.67 1.60
C PRO A 8 -18.63 -7.75 0.77
N LEU A 9 -19.84 -8.18 0.40
CA LEU A 9 -20.83 -7.35 -0.29
C LEU A 9 -21.41 -6.25 0.60
N LYS A 10 -21.67 -6.54 1.89
CA LYS A 10 -22.20 -5.53 2.82
C LYS A 10 -21.16 -4.48 3.19
N ASN A 11 -19.89 -4.86 3.14
CA ASN A 11 -18.77 -3.96 3.43
C ASN A 11 -18.27 -3.24 2.16
N GLY A 12 -18.89 -3.44 1.00
CA GLY A 12 -18.49 -2.79 -0.26
C GLY A 12 -17.13 -3.25 -0.80
N TRP A 13 -16.63 -4.43 -0.42
CA TRP A 13 -15.30 -4.90 -0.82
C TRP A 13 -15.26 -5.60 -2.17
N VAL A 14 -16.43 -5.97 -2.70
CA VAL A 14 -16.57 -6.32 -4.11
C VAL A 14 -16.93 -5.03 -4.83
N LEU A 15 -15.93 -4.39 -5.43
CA LEU A 15 -16.11 -3.10 -6.06
C LEU A 15 -17.00 -3.21 -7.29
N GLU A 16 -18.08 -2.43 -7.30
CA GLU A 16 -18.87 -2.15 -8.50
C GLU A 16 -18.31 -0.93 -9.25
N SER A 17 -17.62 -0.03 -8.53
CA SER A 17 -16.97 1.16 -9.05
C SER A 17 -15.75 1.55 -8.21
N TRP A 18 -14.87 2.37 -8.79
CA TRP A 18 -13.74 2.97 -8.09
C TRP A 18 -14.10 4.28 -7.36
N ASP A 19 -15.29 4.81 -7.62
CA ASP A 19 -15.80 6.08 -7.10
C ASP A 19 -16.42 5.91 -5.72
N SER A 20 -15.64 5.36 -4.79
CA SER A 20 -16.04 5.25 -3.38
C SER A 20 -14.84 5.36 -2.46
N ASP A 21 -15.05 5.97 -1.29
CA ASP A 21 -14.03 6.08 -0.25
C ASP A 21 -13.53 4.70 0.19
N THR A 22 -14.42 3.71 0.23
CA THR A 22 -14.06 2.32 0.52
C THR A 22 -13.14 1.73 -0.56
N ALA A 23 -13.36 1.99 -1.86
CA ALA A 23 -12.46 1.55 -2.92
C ALA A 23 -11.07 2.18 -2.78
N ARG A 24 -11.02 3.49 -2.54
CA ARG A 24 -9.78 4.23 -2.32
C ARG A 24 -9.04 3.74 -1.07
N ALA A 25 -9.75 3.46 0.02
CA ALA A 25 -9.16 2.94 1.25
C ALA A 25 -8.65 1.50 1.08
N LEU A 26 -9.41 0.61 0.42
CA LEU A 26 -8.96 -0.74 0.07
C LEU A 26 -7.71 -0.71 -0.82
N ASN A 27 -7.65 0.20 -1.79
CA ASN A 27 -6.50 0.39 -2.67
C ASN A 27 -5.23 0.79 -1.87
N GLN A 28 -5.36 1.68 -0.90
CA GLN A 28 -4.23 2.07 -0.03
C GLN A 28 -3.85 0.94 0.95
N LEU A 29 -4.81 0.18 1.48
CA LEU A 29 -4.51 -1.03 2.27
C LEU A 29 -3.86 -2.13 1.41
N ALA A 30 -4.19 -2.23 0.12
CA ALA A 30 -3.49 -3.10 -0.81
C ALA A 30 -2.04 -2.66 -1.01
N ALA A 31 -1.78 -1.36 -1.14
CA ALA A 31 -0.42 -0.82 -1.14
C ALA A 31 0.32 -1.16 0.16
N TRP A 32 -0.36 -1.06 1.30
CA TRP A 32 0.18 -1.45 2.60
C TRP A 32 0.55 -2.92 2.68
N VAL A 33 -0.33 -3.81 2.20
CA VAL A 33 -0.03 -5.24 2.09
C VAL A 33 1.17 -5.48 1.18
N CYS A 34 1.31 -4.76 0.07
CA CYS A 34 2.48 -4.89 -0.80
C CYS A 34 3.77 -4.41 -0.10
N ALA A 35 3.74 -3.22 0.51
CA ALA A 35 4.89 -2.54 1.10
C ALA A 35 5.32 -3.12 2.46
N SER A 36 4.40 -3.15 3.43
CA SER A 36 4.67 -3.37 4.85
C SER A 36 3.56 -4.20 5.53
N GLY A 37 3.30 -5.39 4.99
CA GLY A 37 2.30 -6.31 5.52
C GLY A 37 2.52 -7.75 5.07
N SER A 38 1.59 -8.63 5.39
CA SER A 38 1.59 -10.02 4.92
C SER A 38 0.16 -10.56 4.84
N ILE A 39 -0.01 -11.56 3.99
CA ILE A 39 -1.19 -12.42 3.96
C ILE A 39 -0.68 -13.83 4.14
N HIS A 40 -1.12 -14.52 5.19
CA HIS A 40 -0.70 -15.89 5.49
C HIS A 40 -1.45 -16.91 4.60
N GLU A 41 -1.06 -18.18 4.66
CA GLU A 41 -1.65 -19.26 3.84
C GLU A 41 -3.16 -19.44 4.09
N ASP A 42 -3.62 -19.16 5.30
CA ASP A 42 -5.03 -19.17 5.70
C ASP A 42 -5.78 -17.88 5.36
N PHE A 43 -5.12 -16.96 4.65
CA PHE A 43 -5.57 -15.59 4.35
C PHE A 43 -5.66 -14.66 5.56
N ALA A 44 -5.00 -14.99 6.68
CA ALA A 44 -4.83 -14.04 7.76
C ALA A 44 -3.98 -12.84 7.29
N VAL A 45 -4.56 -11.64 7.26
CA VAL A 45 -3.84 -10.40 6.91
C VAL A 45 -3.24 -9.73 8.13
N HIS A 46 -2.01 -9.25 7.99
CA HIS A 46 -1.25 -8.50 8.99
C HIS A 46 -0.65 -7.25 8.35
N PHE A 47 -0.67 -6.16 9.10
CA PHE A 47 -0.12 -4.87 8.69
C PHE A 47 0.96 -4.46 9.68
N VAL A 48 2.14 -4.10 9.18
CA VAL A 48 3.20 -3.49 9.99
C VAL A 48 3.07 -1.98 9.81
N VAL A 49 2.89 -1.28 10.93
CA VAL A 49 2.51 0.13 10.95
C VAL A 49 3.54 0.87 11.79
N GLU A 50 4.23 1.83 11.17
CA GLU A 50 5.13 2.72 11.89
C GLU A 50 4.31 3.70 12.74
N PRO A 51 4.78 4.10 13.94
CA PRO A 51 4.00 4.92 14.86
C PRO A 51 3.51 6.26 14.28
N ASP A 52 4.26 6.86 13.36
CA ASP A 52 3.92 8.13 12.68
C ASP A 52 2.87 7.97 11.58
N LEU A 53 2.52 6.72 11.23
CA LEU A 53 1.51 6.39 10.22
C LEU A 53 0.25 5.76 10.83
N GLU A 54 0.16 5.65 12.16
CA GLU A 54 -0.94 5.00 12.86
C GLU A 54 -2.29 5.67 12.59
N ASP A 55 -2.37 7.00 12.70
CA ASP A 55 -3.65 7.72 12.51
C ASP A 55 -4.21 7.50 11.10
N TRP A 56 -3.34 7.60 10.09
CA TRP A 56 -3.71 7.33 8.69
C TRP A 56 -4.13 5.85 8.49
N PHE A 57 -3.44 4.90 9.14
CA PHE A 57 -3.85 3.50 9.11
C PHE A 57 -5.24 3.30 9.74
N GLN A 58 -5.52 3.94 10.87
CA GLN A 58 -6.83 3.88 11.52
C GLN A 58 -7.94 4.49 10.65
N GLU A 59 -7.69 5.62 9.99
CA GLU A 59 -8.62 6.21 9.02
C GLU A 59 -8.95 5.24 7.88
N LEU A 60 -7.93 4.61 7.28
CA LEU A 60 -8.12 3.64 6.20
C LEU A 60 -8.92 2.42 6.65
N THR A 61 -8.61 1.87 7.82
CA THR A 61 -9.35 0.72 8.37
C THR A 61 -10.80 1.09 8.70
N GLY A 62 -11.05 2.31 9.20
CA GLY A 62 -12.38 2.87 9.36
C GLY A 62 -13.13 3.02 8.03
N GLY A 63 -12.46 3.51 6.98
CA GLY A 63 -13.03 3.68 5.63
C GLY A 63 -13.42 2.37 4.94
N VAL A 64 -12.82 1.25 5.34
CA VAL A 64 -13.23 -0.10 4.89
C VAL A 64 -14.15 -0.83 5.88
N GLY A 65 -14.50 -0.19 7.00
CA GLY A 65 -15.41 -0.72 8.00
C GLY A 65 -14.84 -1.87 8.82
N ILE A 66 -13.53 -1.89 9.09
CA ILE A 66 -12.91 -2.91 9.95
C ILE A 66 -12.33 -2.30 11.22
N THR A 67 -12.40 -3.06 12.30
CA THR A 67 -11.62 -2.80 13.51
C THR A 67 -10.37 -3.67 13.49
N VAL A 68 -9.25 -3.10 13.95
CA VAL A 68 -7.97 -3.79 14.04
C VAL A 68 -7.53 -3.90 15.50
N ARG A 69 -6.72 -4.90 15.80
CA ARG A 69 -6.00 -5.01 17.08
C ARG A 69 -4.51 -5.13 16.82
N GLN A 70 -3.73 -4.56 17.73
CA GLN A 70 -2.29 -4.75 17.74
C GLN A 70 -1.96 -6.17 18.24
N THR A 71 -1.22 -6.95 17.45
CA THR A 71 -0.75 -8.30 17.78
C THR A 71 0.69 -8.33 18.27
N ARG A 72 1.49 -7.32 17.90
CA ARG A 72 2.89 -7.18 18.32
C ARG A 72 3.11 -5.91 19.12
N THR A 73 3.56 -6.06 20.36
CA THR A 73 3.79 -4.95 21.32
C THR A 73 5.26 -4.80 21.76
N ASN A 74 6.18 -5.58 21.19
CA ASN A 74 7.61 -5.43 21.49
C ASN A 74 8.13 -4.09 20.95
N SER A 75 8.88 -3.34 21.77
CA SER A 75 9.50 -2.05 21.41
C SER A 75 10.56 -2.15 20.31
N ASP A 76 11.17 -3.32 20.10
CA ASP A 76 12.30 -3.48 19.16
C ASP A 76 11.86 -3.59 17.69
N ARG A 77 10.54 -3.64 17.43
CA ARG A 77 9.98 -3.75 16.08
C ARG A 77 8.73 -2.88 15.98
N PRO A 78 8.39 -2.36 14.78
CA PRO A 78 7.16 -1.61 14.61
C PRO A 78 5.93 -2.45 15.01
N PRO A 79 4.87 -1.82 15.52
CA PRO A 79 3.59 -2.47 15.77
C PRO A 79 3.12 -3.32 14.57
N GLU A 80 2.42 -4.40 14.89
CA GLU A 80 1.72 -5.21 13.90
C GLU A 80 0.24 -5.27 14.26
N TYR A 81 -0.61 -5.09 13.25
CA TYR A 81 -2.06 -5.05 13.39
C TYR A 81 -2.72 -6.12 12.56
N THR A 82 -3.86 -6.59 13.06
CA THR A 82 -4.71 -7.51 12.33
C THR A 82 -6.19 -7.19 12.55
N PRO A 83 -7.06 -7.36 11.54
CA PRO A 83 -8.50 -7.25 11.72
C PRO A 83 -9.02 -8.13 12.85
N THR A 84 -9.90 -7.59 13.69
CA THR A 84 -10.55 -8.36 14.77
C THR A 84 -11.63 -9.30 14.25
N GLU A 85 -12.23 -8.95 13.11
CA GLU A 85 -13.28 -9.67 12.42
C GLU A 85 -12.97 -9.74 10.92
N HIS A 86 -13.56 -10.70 10.22
CA HIS A 86 -13.46 -10.81 8.75
C HIS A 86 -12.03 -10.91 8.18
N GLN A 87 -11.03 -11.22 9.01
CA GLN A 87 -9.63 -11.22 8.63
C GLN A 87 -9.35 -12.02 7.35
N THR A 88 -9.88 -13.25 7.27
CA THR A 88 -9.67 -14.14 6.11
C THR A 88 -10.44 -13.69 4.87
N VAL A 89 -11.59 -13.02 5.05
CA VAL A 89 -12.38 -12.47 3.94
C VAL A 89 -11.64 -11.28 3.34
N LEU A 90 -11.17 -10.34 4.17
CA LEU A 90 -10.37 -9.21 3.72
C LEU A 90 -9.06 -9.67 3.08
N GLY A 91 -8.39 -10.65 3.68
CA GLY A 91 -7.18 -11.24 3.12
C GLY A 91 -7.40 -11.82 1.72
N ARG A 92 -8.54 -12.48 1.45
CA ARG A 92 -8.88 -12.96 0.10
C ARG A 92 -9.14 -11.84 -0.89
N VAL A 93 -9.80 -10.76 -0.47
CA VAL A 93 -10.03 -9.57 -1.30
C VAL A 93 -8.68 -8.96 -1.70
N LEU A 94 -7.83 -8.65 -0.71
CA LEU A 94 -6.52 -8.04 -0.94
C LEU A 94 -5.59 -8.98 -1.72
N HIS A 95 -5.64 -10.29 -1.48
CA HIS A 95 -4.90 -11.27 -2.27
C HIS A 95 -5.32 -11.24 -3.75
N THR A 96 -6.62 -11.14 -4.03
CA THR A 96 -7.12 -11.09 -5.42
C THR A 96 -6.56 -9.87 -6.16
N TRP A 97 -6.37 -8.75 -5.46
CA TRP A 97 -5.86 -7.52 -6.07
C TRP A 97 -4.33 -7.53 -6.20
N THR A 98 -3.65 -8.01 -5.16
CA THR A 98 -2.19 -7.87 -5.03
C THR A 98 -1.40 -9.10 -5.44
N GLY A 99 -2.02 -10.27 -5.46
CA GLY A 99 -1.36 -11.56 -5.59
C GLY A 99 -0.47 -11.94 -4.39
N VAL A 100 -0.48 -11.16 -3.30
CA VAL A 100 0.36 -11.41 -2.12
C VAL A 100 -0.24 -12.54 -1.28
N GLN A 101 0.54 -13.57 -0.98
CA GLN A 101 0.23 -14.60 0.01
C GLN A 101 1.49 -15.41 0.33
N GLY A 102 1.93 -15.46 1.58
CA GLY A 102 3.17 -16.11 2.01
C GLY A 102 4.37 -15.16 2.02
N ASP A 103 5.58 -15.72 1.99
CA ASP A 103 6.82 -14.96 2.08
C ASP A 103 7.14 -14.21 0.76
N LYS A 104 7.01 -12.88 0.84
CA LYS A 104 7.26 -11.93 -0.24
C LYS A 104 8.65 -12.00 -0.88
N SER A 105 9.64 -12.54 -0.17
CA SER A 105 11.03 -12.64 -0.63
C SER A 105 11.31 -13.92 -1.43
N THR A 106 10.55 -14.99 -1.15
CA THR A 106 10.66 -16.28 -1.83
C THR A 106 9.64 -16.45 -2.95
N LEU A 107 8.55 -15.69 -2.89
CA LEU A 107 7.56 -15.62 -3.95
C LEU A 107 8.03 -14.64 -5.02
N ALA A 108 7.95 -15.06 -6.27
CA ALA A 108 7.88 -14.15 -7.41
C ALA A 108 6.54 -13.40 -7.39
N THR A 109 6.23 -12.76 -6.27
CA THR A 109 5.02 -11.99 -6.02
C THR A 109 4.89 -11.00 -7.17
N GLN A 110 3.81 -11.12 -7.92
CA GLN A 110 3.57 -10.23 -9.04
C GLN A 110 3.19 -8.85 -8.49
N PHE A 111 3.56 -7.80 -9.20
CA PHE A 111 3.04 -6.48 -8.90
C PHE A 111 1.52 -6.47 -9.17
N PRO A 112 0.71 -5.71 -8.41
CA PRO A 112 -0.74 -5.72 -8.60
C PRO A 112 -1.13 -5.29 -10.02
N ARG A 113 -1.74 -6.20 -10.78
CA ARG A 113 -2.07 -5.98 -12.20
C ARG A 113 -3.21 -4.99 -12.42
N TYR A 114 -4.15 -4.89 -11.48
CA TYR A 114 -5.30 -3.99 -11.64
C TYR A 114 -4.88 -2.52 -11.79
N LEU A 115 -3.70 -2.15 -11.27
CA LEU A 115 -3.15 -0.81 -11.37
C LEU A 115 -2.80 -0.41 -12.81
N GLU A 116 -2.68 -1.36 -13.74
CA GLU A 116 -2.55 -1.05 -15.18
C GLU A 116 -3.84 -0.42 -15.74
N PHE A 117 -5.00 -0.76 -15.18
CA PHE A 117 -6.32 -0.37 -15.68
C PHE A 117 -7.11 0.50 -14.71
N ALA A 118 -6.61 0.71 -13.49
CA ALA A 118 -7.25 1.58 -12.51
C ALA A 118 -7.30 3.02 -13.01
N PRO A 119 -8.32 3.82 -12.63
CA PRO A 119 -8.32 5.27 -12.82
C PRO A 119 -7.04 5.92 -12.28
N ASP A 120 -6.62 7.04 -12.88
CA ASP A 120 -5.35 7.68 -12.55
C ASP A 120 -5.28 8.09 -11.08
N ASP A 121 -6.37 8.58 -10.50
CA ASP A 121 -6.41 8.98 -9.09
C ASP A 121 -6.25 7.80 -8.12
N ILE A 122 -6.75 6.61 -8.49
CA ILE A 122 -6.57 5.35 -7.74
C ILE A 122 -5.12 4.86 -7.87
N ALA A 123 -4.56 4.90 -9.08
CA ALA A 123 -3.17 4.54 -9.32
C ALA A 123 -2.21 5.47 -8.55
N THR A 124 -2.48 6.78 -8.56
CA THR A 124 -1.74 7.77 -7.78
C THR A 124 -1.86 7.51 -6.28
N ALA A 125 -3.06 7.23 -5.76
CA ALA A 125 -3.26 6.92 -4.34
C ALA A 125 -2.49 5.66 -3.90
N PHE A 126 -2.42 4.63 -4.76
CA PHE A 126 -1.60 3.45 -4.49
C PHE A 126 -0.11 3.82 -4.45
N ALA A 127 0.37 4.57 -5.45
CA ALA A 127 1.77 4.96 -5.57
C ALA A 127 2.21 5.83 -4.39
N GLN A 128 1.40 6.81 -4.00
CA GLN A 128 1.62 7.65 -2.82
C GLN A 128 1.74 6.80 -1.56
N ALA A 129 0.80 5.88 -1.35
CA ALA A 129 0.84 5.02 -0.17
C ALA A 129 2.07 4.11 -0.16
N TYR A 130 2.40 3.51 -1.30
CA TYR A 130 3.57 2.65 -1.43
C TYR A 130 4.88 3.41 -1.17
N VAL A 131 5.03 4.58 -1.78
CA VAL A 131 6.22 5.43 -1.66
C VAL A 131 6.38 5.93 -0.24
N ARG A 132 5.31 6.42 0.40
CA ARG A 132 5.34 6.84 1.81
C ARG A 132 5.78 5.73 2.76
N LEU A 133 5.35 4.49 2.51
CA LEU A 133 5.69 3.32 3.34
C LEU A 133 7.11 2.77 3.12
N ARG A 134 7.75 3.06 1.98
CA ARG A 134 8.99 2.36 1.56
C ARG A 134 10.16 3.28 1.25
N ALA A 135 9.88 4.53 0.90
CA ALA A 135 10.91 5.46 0.51
C ALA A 135 11.52 6.13 1.74
N THR A 136 12.79 6.48 1.61
CA THR A 136 13.52 7.26 2.62
C THR A 136 14.06 8.53 1.97
N PRO A 137 14.04 9.69 2.66
CA PRO A 137 14.70 10.90 2.18
C PRO A 137 16.16 10.65 1.84
N THR A 138 16.67 11.34 0.82
CA THR A 138 18.07 11.20 0.38
C THR A 138 18.65 12.54 -0.05
N GLU A 139 19.93 12.75 0.25
CA GLU A 139 20.69 13.94 -0.13
C GLU A 139 21.45 13.77 -1.47
N ARG A 140 21.17 12.69 -2.22
CA ARG A 140 21.89 12.38 -3.47
C ARG A 140 21.68 13.43 -4.57
N TYR A 141 20.56 14.14 -4.53
CA TYR A 141 20.18 15.15 -5.50
C TYR A 141 19.89 16.46 -4.78
N ASP A 142 20.09 17.57 -5.48
CA ASP A 142 19.69 18.88 -4.97
C ASP A 142 18.16 18.96 -4.88
N GLY A 143 17.65 19.45 -3.74
CA GLY A 143 16.22 19.59 -3.49
C GLY A 143 15.57 18.36 -2.84
N GLN A 144 14.24 18.28 -2.95
CA GLN A 144 13.48 17.17 -2.39
C GLN A 144 13.70 15.89 -3.19
N ALA A 145 14.17 14.85 -2.51
CA ALA A 145 14.37 13.55 -3.10
C ALA A 145 14.15 12.43 -2.08
N VAL A 146 13.59 11.32 -2.56
CA VAL A 146 13.48 10.07 -1.81
C VAL A 146 14.01 8.91 -2.63
N GLN A 147 14.41 7.84 -1.94
CA GLN A 147 14.89 6.61 -2.56
C GLN A 147 14.09 5.41 -2.10
N LEU A 148 13.76 4.53 -3.04
CA LEU A 148 13.19 3.21 -2.79
C LEU A 148 14.31 2.17 -2.86
N GLN A 149 14.53 1.46 -1.75
CA GLN A 149 15.44 0.32 -1.67
C GLN A 149 14.67 -0.94 -1.25
N GLU A 150 14.62 -1.95 -2.12
CA GLU A 150 13.94 -3.22 -1.83
C GLU A 150 14.73 -4.45 -2.31
N HIS A 151 14.33 -5.62 -1.82
CA HIS A 151 14.77 -6.93 -2.29
C HIS A 151 13.56 -7.70 -2.86
N ARG A 152 13.20 -7.41 -4.12
CA ARG A 152 12.14 -8.03 -4.92
C ARG A 152 12.68 -8.57 -6.24
N SER A 153 11.80 -9.20 -7.01
CA SER A 153 12.09 -9.67 -8.36
C SER A 153 12.23 -8.52 -9.36
N LYS A 154 13.01 -8.75 -10.43
CA LYS A 154 13.17 -7.78 -11.54
C LYS A 154 11.85 -7.37 -12.19
N SER A 155 10.88 -8.28 -12.28
CA SER A 155 9.56 -7.98 -12.83
C SER A 155 8.78 -7.03 -11.92
N TYR A 156 8.79 -7.28 -10.60
CA TYR A 156 8.12 -6.40 -9.63
C TYR A 156 8.63 -4.96 -9.74
N TYR A 157 9.95 -4.81 -9.91
CA TYR A 157 10.58 -3.51 -10.06
C TYR A 157 10.20 -2.78 -11.33
N ARG A 158 10.19 -3.48 -12.46
CA ARG A 158 9.77 -2.91 -13.73
C ARG A 158 8.32 -2.42 -13.62
N ASP A 159 7.44 -3.24 -13.06
CA ASP A 159 6.02 -2.92 -12.99
C ASP A 159 5.76 -1.77 -11.99
N LEU A 160 6.48 -1.72 -10.85
CA LEU A 160 6.46 -0.58 -9.93
C LEU A 160 6.96 0.71 -10.60
N ARG A 161 8.06 0.64 -11.35
CA ARG A 161 8.60 1.80 -12.09
C ARG A 161 7.58 2.31 -13.10
N THR A 162 6.97 1.42 -13.88
CA THR A 162 5.93 1.78 -14.85
C THR A 162 4.74 2.47 -14.16
N LEU A 163 4.33 2.03 -12.96
CA LEU A 163 3.33 2.75 -12.19
C LEU A 163 3.81 4.15 -11.81
N LEU A 164 5.02 4.29 -11.26
CA LEU A 164 5.55 5.59 -10.83
C LEU A 164 5.65 6.58 -11.99
N GLU A 165 6.19 6.15 -13.13
CA GLU A 165 6.30 6.95 -14.36
C GLU A 165 4.92 7.35 -14.91
N ARG A 166 3.90 6.48 -14.75
CA ARG A 166 2.53 6.79 -15.19
C ARG A 166 1.88 7.91 -14.37
N VAL A 167 2.11 7.94 -13.06
CA VAL A 167 1.31 8.79 -12.14
C VAL A 167 1.92 10.16 -11.89
N VAL A 168 3.16 10.39 -12.33
CA VAL A 168 3.84 11.68 -12.21
C VAL A 168 3.72 12.48 -13.49
N ALA A 169 3.83 13.80 -13.37
CA ALA A 169 3.76 14.69 -14.54
C ALA A 169 5.00 14.59 -15.44
N ASP A 170 6.18 14.38 -14.85
CA ASP A 170 7.47 14.26 -15.55
C ASP A 170 8.15 12.93 -15.17
N ASP A 171 8.18 11.97 -16.10
CA ASP A 171 8.78 10.66 -15.88
C ASP A 171 10.31 10.71 -15.71
N SER A 172 10.97 11.79 -16.14
CA SER A 172 12.41 12.00 -15.97
C SER A 172 12.82 12.26 -14.50
N GLU A 173 11.83 12.52 -13.64
CA GLU A 173 11.99 12.61 -12.18
C GLU A 173 12.02 11.23 -11.50
N ILE A 174 11.76 10.14 -12.24
CA ILE A 174 11.94 8.76 -11.79
C ILE A 174 13.31 8.24 -12.27
N ARG A 175 14.32 8.38 -11.41
CA ARG A 175 15.73 8.17 -11.74
C ARG A 175 16.28 6.84 -11.24
N GLY A 176 17.42 6.45 -11.83
CA GLY A 176 18.11 5.17 -11.58
C GLY A 176 17.67 4.10 -12.57
N THR A 177 18.56 3.22 -13.02
CA THR A 177 18.24 2.14 -13.99
C THR A 177 17.93 0.79 -13.30
N GLY A 178 17.86 0.79 -11.98
CA GLY A 178 17.69 -0.37 -11.12
C GLY A 178 17.41 0.09 -9.69
N PHE A 179 17.78 -0.72 -8.70
CA PHE A 179 17.67 -0.32 -7.30
C PHE A 179 18.98 0.31 -6.78
N PRO A 180 18.89 1.39 -5.98
CA PRO A 180 17.67 2.12 -5.60
C PRO A 180 17.04 2.90 -6.77
N VAL A 181 15.70 3.02 -6.74
CA VAL A 181 14.97 3.99 -7.57
C VAL A 181 14.93 5.31 -6.81
N TYR A 182 15.21 6.42 -7.50
CA TYR A 182 15.17 7.76 -6.93
C TYR A 182 13.98 8.53 -7.48
N ILE A 183 13.22 9.16 -6.61
CA ILE A 183 12.11 10.05 -6.96
C ILE A 183 12.53 11.44 -6.51
N VAL A 184 12.53 12.42 -7.41
CA VAL A 184 13.07 13.76 -7.16
C VAL A 184 12.06 14.85 -7.51
N GLY A 185 12.32 16.09 -7.10
CA GLY A 185 11.58 17.26 -7.59
C GLY A 185 10.09 17.20 -7.28
N ASP A 186 9.26 17.55 -8.26
CA ASP A 186 7.81 17.64 -8.11
C ASP A 186 7.19 16.25 -7.88
N ALA A 187 7.76 15.20 -8.48
CA ALA A 187 7.37 13.82 -8.22
C ALA A 187 7.60 13.42 -6.75
N ALA A 188 8.70 13.84 -6.13
CA ALA A 188 8.95 13.57 -4.72
C ALA A 188 7.96 14.33 -3.82
N GLN A 189 7.65 15.58 -4.18
CA GLN A 189 6.63 16.36 -3.50
C GLN A 189 5.25 15.70 -3.64
N GLN A 190 4.86 15.26 -4.83
CA GLN A 190 3.57 14.62 -5.09
C GLN A 190 3.42 13.27 -4.37
N LEU A 191 4.46 12.43 -4.40
CA LEU A 191 4.37 11.04 -3.97
C LEU A 191 4.77 10.79 -2.52
N TYR A 192 5.55 11.69 -1.91
CA TYR A 192 6.05 11.50 -0.55
C TYR A 192 5.74 12.68 0.37
N PHE A 193 6.21 13.89 0.05
CA PHE A 193 6.16 15.02 0.98
C PHE A 193 4.79 15.71 1.08
N GLY A 194 3.98 15.67 0.01
CA GLY A 194 2.63 16.26 -0.04
C GLY A 194 1.53 15.33 0.43
N VAL A 195 1.86 14.10 0.81
CA VAL A 195 0.90 13.12 1.32
C VAL A 195 0.71 13.38 2.82
N GLY A 196 -0.24 14.24 3.18
CA GLY A 196 -0.55 14.59 4.57
C GLY A 196 -0.58 16.08 4.91
N THR A 197 -0.48 16.98 3.92
CA THR A 197 -0.65 18.43 4.12
C THR A 197 -2.00 18.89 3.58
N ASP A 198 -3.09 18.31 4.08
CA ASP A 198 -4.33 19.08 4.22
C ASP A 198 -4.31 19.63 5.65
N GLU A 199 -3.60 20.76 5.84
CA GLU A 199 -3.77 21.56 7.05
C GLU A 199 -5.18 22.16 7.03
N SER A 200 -6.03 21.63 7.92
CA SER A 200 -7.05 22.31 8.74
C SER A 200 -7.75 23.56 8.18
#